data_AF-W5TRI5-F1
#
_entry.id   AF-W5TRI5-F1
#
_cell.length_a   1.000
_cell.length_b   1.000
_cell.length_c   1.000
_cell.angle_alpha   90.00
_cell.angle_beta   90.00
_cell.angle_gamma   90.00
#
_symmetry.space_group_name_H-M   'P 1'
#
loop_
_entity.id
_entity.type
_entity.pdbx_description
1 polymer ?
#
loop_
_entity_poly.entity_id
_entity_poly.type
_entity_poly.pdbx_seq_one_letter_code
_entity_poly.pdbx_strand_id
1 'polypeptide(L)'
;MTPEQEAILRDVQVQLRGPRLSGWPELGAAGAPGDRTVVEALAAALRQIDELRTEIGDLETTVAELTSRIQPPDQLPWPLSLVAALLQDPGAVIGEQIARWESLIGTLLGTSDDAARPAPAAEQR
;
A
#
# COMPACT_ATOMS: atom_id res chain seq x y z
N MET A 1 32.24 3.48 48.70
CA MET A 1 31.27 2.40 48.48
C MET A 1 31.03 1.73 49.81
N THR A 2 29.78 1.44 50.18
CA THR A 2 29.49 0.80 51.47
C THR A 2 29.58 -0.73 51.35
N PRO A 3 29.87 -1.45 52.44
CA PRO A 3 29.92 -2.92 52.44
C PRO A 3 28.60 -3.57 51.97
N GLU A 4 27.49 -2.91 52.27
CA GLU A 4 26.14 -3.33 51.90
C GLU A 4 25.88 -3.18 50.40
N GLN A 5 26.34 -2.09 49.78
CA GLN A 5 26.31 -1.92 48.31
C GLN A 5 27.15 -2.98 47.60
N GLU A 6 28.28 -3.36 48.18
CA GLU A 6 29.17 -4.38 47.62
C GLU A 6 28.54 -5.79 47.71
N ALA A 7 27.81 -6.08 48.79
CA ALA A 7 27.05 -7.31 48.96
C ALA A 7 25.90 -7.40 47.95
N ILE A 8 25.15 -6.31 47.73
CA ILE A 8 24.06 -6.26 46.74
C ILE A 8 24.59 -6.47 45.33
N LEU A 9 25.69 -5.82 44.93
CA LEU A 9 26.26 -6.03 43.59
C LEU A 9 26.78 -7.45 43.41
N ARG A 10 27.38 -8.04 44.44
CA ARG A 10 27.85 -9.43 44.41
C ARG A 10 26.66 -10.39 44.27
N ASP A 11 25.56 -10.13 44.97
CA ASP A 11 24.33 -10.93 44.89
C ASP A 11 23.69 -10.82 43.50
N VAL A 12 23.53 -9.62 42.95
CA VAL A 12 23.05 -9.40 41.58
C VAL A 12 23.94 -10.10 40.56
N GLN A 13 25.27 -10.03 40.71
CA GLN A 13 26.20 -10.75 39.85
C GLN A 13 26.09 -12.28 39.99
N VAL A 14 25.76 -12.79 41.18
CA VAL A 14 25.53 -14.23 41.41
C VAL A 14 24.20 -14.66 40.79
N GLN A 15 23.13 -13.87 40.97
CA GLN A 15 21.83 -14.13 40.36
C GLN A 15 21.91 -14.13 38.83
N LEU A 16 22.67 -13.20 38.25
CA LEU A 16 22.92 -13.13 36.80
C LEU A 16 23.84 -14.25 36.30
N ARG A 17 24.61 -14.92 37.17
CA ARG A 17 25.53 -16.03 36.81
C ARG A 17 24.98 -17.43 37.10
N GLY A 18 23.93 -17.56 37.90
CA GLY A 18 23.29 -18.83 38.27
C GLY A 18 24.07 -19.71 39.27
N PRO A 19 23.40 -20.61 40.03
CA PRO A 19 23.97 -21.37 41.15
C PRO A 19 24.89 -22.54 40.76
N ARG A 20 25.08 -22.84 39.47
CA ARG A 20 26.02 -23.86 38.96
C ARG A 20 26.70 -23.35 37.69
N LEU A 21 27.70 -22.49 37.86
CA LEU A 21 28.76 -22.13 36.90
C LEU A 21 28.50 -22.41 35.40
N SER A 22 27.83 -21.50 34.68
CA SER A 22 28.11 -21.17 33.26
C SER A 22 27.20 -20.06 32.73
N GLY A 23 27.33 -18.83 33.24
CA GLY A 23 26.70 -17.64 32.62
C GLY A 23 25.18 -17.73 32.38
N TRP A 24 24.68 -16.89 31.47
CA TRP A 24 23.30 -17.00 30.97
C TRP A 24 23.10 -18.37 30.29
N PRO A 25 21.90 -18.97 30.39
CA PRO A 25 21.65 -20.32 29.89
C PRO A 25 22.13 -20.48 28.45
N GLU A 26 22.97 -21.50 28.25
CA GLU A 26 23.53 -21.78 26.94
C GLU A 26 22.46 -22.39 26.03
N LEU A 27 22.31 -21.88 24.81
CA LEU A 27 21.32 -22.36 23.84
C LEU A 27 21.89 -23.44 22.89
N GLY A 28 23.20 -23.71 22.95
CA GLY A 28 23.88 -24.64 22.05
C GLY A 28 25.11 -25.32 22.67
N ALA A 29 25.55 -26.43 22.07
CA ALA A 29 26.75 -27.16 22.51
C ALA A 29 28.04 -26.44 22.10
N ALA A 30 29.09 -26.55 22.93
CA ALA A 30 30.42 -26.02 22.67
C ALA A 30 31.00 -26.57 21.34
N GLY A 31 30.81 -25.83 20.25
CA GLY A 31 31.31 -26.21 18.91
C GLY A 31 30.43 -25.81 17.73
N ALA A 32 29.17 -25.40 17.94
CA ALA A 32 28.34 -24.87 16.87
C ALA A 32 28.59 -23.35 16.66
N PRO A 33 28.66 -22.86 15.41
CA PRO A 33 28.66 -21.43 15.14
C PRO A 33 27.25 -20.87 15.35
N GLY A 34 26.96 -20.41 16.56
CA GLY A 34 25.67 -19.83 16.95
C GLY A 34 25.78 -19.18 18.32
N ASP A 35 24.82 -18.28 18.63
CA ASP A 35 24.77 -17.52 19.87
C ASP A 35 24.70 -18.48 21.06
N ARG A 36 25.78 -18.51 21.84
CA ARG A 36 26.01 -19.55 22.85
C ARG A 36 25.13 -19.34 24.06
N THR A 37 24.68 -18.11 24.32
CA THR A 37 23.81 -17.76 25.45
C THR A 37 22.51 -17.09 25.00
N VAL A 38 21.49 -17.12 25.86
CA VAL A 38 20.24 -16.37 25.63
C VAL A 38 20.48 -14.86 25.39
N VAL A 39 21.47 -14.26 26.05
CA VAL A 39 21.78 -12.83 25.84
C VAL A 39 22.37 -12.58 24.47
N GLU A 40 23.28 -13.43 24.02
CA GLU A 40 23.84 -13.33 22.66
C GLU A 40 22.73 -13.52 21.62
N ALA A 41 21.85 -14.51 21.82
CA ALA A 41 20.74 -14.78 20.90
C ALA A 41 19.74 -13.62 20.87
N LEU A 42 19.43 -13.03 22.03
CA LEU A 42 18.59 -11.85 22.10
C LEU A 42 19.26 -10.64 21.42
N ALA A 43 20.56 -10.43 21.64
CA ALA A 43 21.30 -9.35 20.99
C ALA A 43 21.35 -9.52 19.47
N ALA A 44 21.54 -10.75 18.98
CA ALA A 44 21.49 -11.07 17.56
C ALA A 44 20.08 -10.88 16.98
N ALA A 45 19.04 -11.32 17.69
CA ALA A 45 17.65 -11.13 17.27
C ALA A 45 17.30 -9.63 17.19
N LEU A 46 17.69 -8.83 18.19
CA LEU A 46 17.48 -7.39 18.18
C LEU A 46 18.20 -6.71 16.99
N ARG A 47 19.43 -7.13 16.68
CA ARG A 47 20.15 -6.64 15.50
C ARG A 47 19.44 -6.99 14.20
N GLN A 48 18.98 -8.24 14.06
CA GLN A 48 18.20 -8.67 12.89
C GLN A 48 16.88 -7.89 12.77
N ILE A 49 16.22 -7.58 13.89
CA ILE A 49 15.01 -6.76 13.90
C ILE A 49 15.33 -5.34 13.40
N ASP A 50 16.42 -4.73 13.85
CA ASP A 50 16.82 -3.39 13.39
C ASP A 50 17.20 -3.36 11.90
N GLU A 51 17.88 -4.41 11.41
CA GLU A 51 18.16 -4.61 9.98
C GLU A 51 16.86 -4.70 9.17
N LEU A 52 15.94 -5.59 9.56
CA LEU A 52 14.64 -5.76 8.89
C LEU A 52 13.80 -4.48 8.90
N ARG A 53 13.82 -3.71 10.00
CA ARG A 53 13.12 -2.42 10.07
C ARG A 53 13.70 -1.40 9.10
N THR A 54 15.01 -1.43 8.88
CA THR A 54 15.68 -0.58 7.89
C THR A 54 15.26 -1.00 6.48
N GLU A 55 15.30 -2.30 6.16
CA GLU A 55 14.86 -2.82 4.87
C GLU A 55 13.39 -2.50 4.56
N ILE A 56 12.51 -2.60 5.56
CA ILE A 56 11.10 -2.21 5.42
C ILE A 56 10.99 -0.71 5.09
N GLY A 57 11.74 0.15 5.79
CA GLY A 57 11.73 1.59 5.50
C GLY A 57 12.20 1.93 4.08
N ASP A 58 13.23 1.22 3.59
CA ASP A 58 13.72 1.38 2.22
C ASP A 58 12.70 0.89 1.18
N LEU A 59 12.02 -0.24 1.46
CA LEU A 59 10.95 -0.77 0.62
C LEU A 59 9.74 0.17 0.58
N GLU A 60 9.30 0.69 1.73
CA GLU A 60 8.20 1.66 1.81
C GLU A 60 8.53 2.94 1.03
N THR A 61 9.76 3.43 1.13
CA THR A 61 10.24 4.56 0.33
C THR A 61 10.18 4.26 -1.16
N THR A 62 10.68 3.08 -1.56
CA THR A 62 10.65 2.63 -2.96
C THR A 62 9.23 2.48 -3.49
N VAL A 63 8.31 1.94 -2.69
CA VAL A 63 6.89 1.79 -3.03
C VAL A 63 6.24 3.16 -3.19
N ALA A 64 6.48 4.09 -2.25
CA ALA A 64 5.94 5.44 -2.35
C ALA A 64 6.43 6.16 -3.61
N GLU A 65 7.71 5.99 -3.96
CA GLU A 65 8.27 6.53 -5.20
C GLU A 65 7.62 5.89 -6.44
N LEU A 66 7.49 4.57 -6.48
CA LEU A 66 6.83 3.86 -7.59
C LEU A 66 5.36 4.25 -7.74
N THR A 67 4.62 4.33 -6.63
CA THR A 67 3.22 4.78 -6.63
C THR A 67 3.10 6.21 -7.16
N SER A 68 4.04 7.11 -6.83
CA SER A 68 4.04 8.48 -7.35
C SER A 68 4.25 8.56 -8.88
N ARG A 69 4.91 7.55 -9.47
CA ARG A 69 5.19 7.47 -10.91
C ARG A 69 4.03 6.87 -11.70
N ILE A 70 3.11 6.16 -11.04
CA ILE A 70 1.92 5.61 -11.69
C ILE A 70 0.96 6.77 -11.94
N GLN A 71 0.78 7.15 -13.21
CA GLN A 71 -0.26 8.11 -13.55
C GLN A 71 -1.63 7.53 -13.23
N PRO A 72 -2.51 8.30 -12.59
CA PRO A 72 -3.89 7.87 -12.41
C PRO A 72 -4.56 7.74 -13.78
N PRO A 73 -5.56 6.84 -13.91
CA PRO A 73 -6.12 6.45 -15.20
C PRO A 73 -6.82 7.59 -15.95
N ASP A 74 -7.23 8.65 -15.24
CA ASP A 74 -7.80 9.89 -15.77
C ASP A 74 -6.75 10.81 -16.45
N GLN A 75 -5.46 10.62 -16.17
CA GLN A 75 -4.35 11.39 -16.76
C GLN A 75 -3.70 10.69 -17.95
N LEU A 76 -4.11 9.46 -18.26
CA LEU A 76 -3.59 8.72 -19.41
C LEU A 76 -3.98 9.44 -20.72
N PRO A 77 -3.04 9.58 -21.67
CA PRO A 77 -3.37 10.14 -22.98
C PRO A 77 -4.36 9.22 -23.69
N TRP A 78 -5.24 9.83 -24.46
CA TRP A 78 -6.05 9.07 -25.41
C TRP A 78 -5.14 8.21 -26.32
N PRO A 79 -5.45 6.92 -26.55
CA PRO A 79 -6.66 6.19 -26.15
C PRO A 79 -6.56 5.34 -24.87
N LEU A 80 -5.43 5.39 -24.16
CA LEU A 80 -5.17 4.50 -23.02
C LEU A 80 -6.11 4.74 -21.84
N SER A 81 -6.60 5.97 -21.65
CA SER A 81 -7.63 6.30 -20.66
C SER A 81 -8.94 5.53 -20.89
N LEU A 82 -9.34 5.31 -22.14
CA LEU A 82 -10.55 4.53 -22.46
C LEU A 82 -10.35 3.05 -22.14
N VAL A 83 -9.18 2.50 -22.44
CA VAL A 83 -8.85 1.10 -22.13
C VAL A 83 -8.83 0.90 -20.62
N ALA A 84 -8.20 1.80 -19.87
CA ALA A 84 -8.18 1.73 -18.41
C ALA A 84 -9.59 1.80 -17.80
N ALA A 85 -10.45 2.70 -18.29
CA ALA A 85 -11.84 2.79 -17.85
C ALA A 85 -12.63 1.50 -18.17
N LEU A 86 -12.41 0.90 -19.34
CA LEU A 86 -13.08 -0.34 -19.76
C LEU A 86 -12.70 -1.54 -18.89
N LEU A 87 -11.44 -1.65 -18.45
CA LEU A 87 -11.02 -2.70 -17.51
C LEU A 87 -11.63 -2.51 -16.12
N GLN A 88 -11.91 -1.27 -15.71
CA GLN A 88 -12.40 -0.97 -14.37
C GLN A 88 -13.92 -1.13 -14.25
N ASP A 89 -14.69 -0.61 -15.22
CA ASP A 89 -16.13 -0.83 -15.32
C ASP A 89 -16.59 -0.82 -16.79
N PRO A 90 -16.64 -2.00 -17.44
CA PRO A 90 -17.02 -2.06 -18.85
C PRO A 90 -18.48 -1.67 -19.08
N GLY A 91 -19.37 -1.91 -18.10
CA GLY A 91 -20.79 -1.62 -18.21
C GLY A 91 -21.07 -0.12 -18.24
N ALA A 92 -20.42 0.63 -17.35
CA ALA A 92 -20.53 2.09 -17.31
C ALA A 92 -20.00 2.75 -18.58
N VAL A 93 -18.80 2.35 -19.04
CA VAL A 93 -18.19 2.92 -20.26
C VAL A 93 -19.04 2.64 -21.48
N ILE A 94 -19.50 1.40 -21.68
CA ILE A 94 -20.34 1.05 -22.83
C ILE A 94 -21.69 1.78 -22.75
N GLY A 95 -22.30 1.87 -21.57
CA GLY A 95 -23.57 2.57 -21.36
C GLY A 95 -23.49 4.07 -21.68
N GLU A 96 -22.43 4.76 -21.22
CA GLU A 96 -22.22 6.17 -21.53
C GLU A 96 -22.04 6.40 -23.04
N GLN A 97 -21.27 5.52 -23.71
CA GLN A 97 -21.08 5.62 -25.16
C GLN A 97 -22.39 5.42 -25.91
N ILE A 98 -23.21 4.44 -25.52
CA ILE A 98 -24.55 4.24 -26.10
C ILE A 98 -25.41 5.50 -25.91
N ALA A 99 -25.50 6.04 -24.69
CA ALA A 99 -26.28 7.24 -24.41
C ALA A 99 -25.81 8.45 -25.23
N ARG A 100 -24.49 8.59 -25.43
CA ARG A 100 -23.89 9.64 -26.27
C ARG A 100 -24.31 9.47 -27.74
N TRP A 101 -24.29 8.24 -28.27
CA TRP A 101 -24.77 7.96 -29.63
C TRP A 101 -26.26 8.23 -29.79
N GLU A 102 -27.09 7.79 -28.84
CA GLU A 102 -28.54 8.06 -28.84
C GLU A 102 -28.84 9.55 -28.82
N SER A 103 -28.10 10.33 -28.04
CA SER A 103 -28.21 11.79 -28.03
C SER A 103 -27.85 12.40 -29.38
N LEU A 104 -26.75 11.98 -30.01
CA LEU A 104 -26.34 12.49 -31.33
C LEU A 104 -27.36 12.14 -32.41
N ILE A 105 -27.87 10.91 -32.39
CA ILE A 105 -28.92 10.46 -33.29
C ILE A 105 -30.20 11.27 -33.05
N GLY A 106 -30.58 11.49 -31.79
CA GLY A 106 -31.70 12.33 -31.41
C GLY A 106 -31.58 13.76 -31.94
N THR A 107 -30.38 14.36 -31.87
CA THR A 107 -30.14 15.71 -32.45
C THR A 107 -30.20 15.71 -33.97
N LEU A 108 -29.69 14.66 -34.63
CA LEU A 108 -29.72 14.54 -36.09
C LEU A 108 -31.15 14.35 -36.61
N LEU A 109 -31.95 13.56 -35.91
CA LEU A 109 -33.34 13.27 -36.28
C LEU A 109 -34.30 14.41 -35.86
N GLY A 110 -33.97 15.16 -34.81
CA GLY A 110 -34.78 16.26 -34.25
C GLY A 110 -34.79 17.56 -35.06
N THR A 111 -34.00 17.68 -36.13
CA THR A 111 -34.06 18.86 -37.04
C THR A 111 -35.10 18.74 -38.16
N SER A 112 -35.86 17.64 -38.24
CA SER A 112 -36.78 17.40 -39.36
C SER A 112 -38.25 17.80 -39.13
N ASP A 113 -38.69 18.06 -37.89
CA ASP A 113 -40.12 18.24 -37.57
C ASP A 113 -40.59 19.71 -37.50
N ASP A 114 -39.67 20.68 -37.47
CA ASP A 114 -40.02 22.11 -37.35
C ASP A 114 -40.21 22.82 -38.72
N ALA A 115 -40.05 22.10 -39.84
CA ALA A 115 -40.23 22.63 -41.19
C ALA A 115 -41.62 22.38 -41.79
N ALA A 116 -42.51 21.65 -41.09
CA ALA A 116 -43.75 21.12 -41.67
C ALA A 116 -45.05 21.63 -41.03
N ARG A 117 -45.10 22.89 -40.55
CA ARG A 117 -46.38 23.52 -40.19
C ARG A 117 -46.72 24.66 -41.16
N PRO A 118 -47.51 24.42 -42.23
CA PRO A 118 -48.08 25.50 -43.01
C PRO A 118 -49.10 26.26 -42.15
N ALA A 119 -48.92 27.58 -42.04
CA ALA A 119 -49.88 28.47 -41.41
C ALA A 119 -51.23 28.40 -42.16
N PRO A 120 -52.38 28.28 -41.48
CA PRO A 120 -53.67 28.29 -42.16
C PRO A 120 -53.92 29.68 -42.76
N ALA A 121 -54.29 29.67 -44.04
CA ALA A 121 -54.62 30.85 -44.82
C ALA A 121 -55.71 31.68 -44.13
N ALA A 122 -55.45 32.97 -43.99
CA ALA A 122 -56.43 33.95 -43.57
C ALA A 122 -57.46 34.14 -44.70
N GLU A 123 -58.64 33.56 -44.52
CA GLU A 123 -59.82 33.83 -45.30
C GLU A 123 -60.80 34.60 -44.41
N GLN A 124 -60.95 35.90 -44.64
CA GLN A 124 -62.21 36.61 -44.38
C GLN A 124 -62.23 38.05 -44.94
N ARG A 125 -63.06 38.18 -45.99
CA ARG A 125 -63.94 39.29 -46.38
C ARG A 125 -63.35 40.60 -46.92
#